data_AF-A0AAX0WTI4-F1
#
_entry.id   AF-A0AAX0WTI4-F1
#
_cell.length_a   1.000
_cell.length_b   1.000
_cell.length_c   1.000
_cell.angle_alpha   90.00
_cell.angle_beta   90.00
_cell.angle_gamma   90.00
#
_symmetry.space_group_name_H-M   'P 1'
#
loop_
_entity.id
_entity.type
_entity.pdbx_description
1 polymer ?
#
loop_
_entity_poly.entity_id
_entity_poly.type
_entity_poly.pdbx_seq_one_letter_code
_entity_poly.pdbx_strand_id
1 'polypeptide(L)' 'MDIISLQFEEPLMIHIGDAAIKILAFKTQEHGNIKFGVDAPRSVNVHREEIFHAIKQKKLLETVE' A
#
# COMPACT_ATOMS: atom_id res chain seq x y z
N MET A 1 6.95 -14.19 0.59
CA MET A 1 6.42 -13.28 1.62
C MET A 1 7.56 -13.03 2.56
N ASP A 2 8.07 -11.81 2.57
CA ASP A 2 9.18 -11.40 3.42
C ASP A 2 8.61 -10.69 4.65
N ILE A 3 9.08 -11.08 5.83
CA ILE A 3 8.67 -10.48 7.09
C ILE A 3 9.84 -9.63 7.59
N ILE A 4 9.57 -8.35 7.82
CA ILE A 4 10.56 -7.40 8.33
C ILE A 4 9.99 -6.65 9.54
N SER A 5 10.88 -6.24 10.44
CA SER A 5 10.53 -5.33 11.53
C SER A 5 10.75 -3.89 11.08
N LEU A 6 9.73 -3.06 11.20
CA LEU A 6 9.79 -1.64 10.89
C LEU A 6 9.79 -0.82 12.18
N GLN A 7 10.68 0.15 12.26
CA GLN A 7 10.59 1.20 13.27
C GLN A 7 9.54 2.23 12.83
N PHE A 8 8.79 2.75 13.80
CA PHE A 8 7.86 3.83 13.51
C PHE A 8 8.61 5.10 13.12
N GLU A 9 8.02 5.89 12.22
CA GLU A 9 8.57 7.15 11.69
C GLU A 9 9.87 6.99 10.86
N GLU A 10 10.36 5.76 10.67
CA GLU A 10 11.45 5.45 9.76
C GLU A 10 10.92 4.96 8.40
N PRO A 11 11.43 5.48 7.27
CA PRO A 11 10.95 5.09 5.97
C PRO A 11 11.50 3.74 5.52
N LEU A 12 10.61 2.85 5.11
CA LEU A 12 10.95 1.69 4.29
C LEU A 12 10.92 2.10 2.81
N MET A 13 12.04 1.91 2.12
CA MET A 13 12.13 2.09 0.67
C MET A 13 11.95 0.75 -0.04
N ILE A 14 10.99 0.67 -0.95
CA ILE A 14 10.82 -0.47 -1.86
C ILE A 14 10.98 -0.01 -3.30
N HIS A 15 11.51 -0.89 -4.14
CA HIS A 15 11.69 -0.64 -5.57
C HIS A 15 10.87 -1.64 -6.36
N ILE A 16 10.03 -1.14 -7.27
CA ILE A 16 9.23 -1.94 -8.20
C ILE A 16 9.62 -1.51 -9.61
N GLY A 17 10.49 -2.29 -10.25
CA GLY A 17 11.17 -1.84 -11.47
C GLY A 17 11.95 -0.55 -11.18
N ASP A 18 11.70 0.50 -11.98
CA ASP A 18 12.32 1.81 -11.82
C ASP A 18 11.57 2.74 -10.86
N ALA A 19 10.45 2.30 -10.27
CA ALA A 19 9.67 3.10 -9.33
C ALA A 19 10.16 2.87 -7.90
N ALA A 20 10.59 3.95 -7.23
CA ALA A 20 10.84 3.97 -5.80
C ALA A 20 9.55 4.35 -5.05
N ILE A 21 9.19 3.55 -4.05
CA ILE A 21 8.05 3.79 -3.17
C ILE A 21 8.56 3.88 -1.74
N LYS A 22 8.07 4.88 -1.01
CA LYS A 22 8.41 5.13 0.39
C LYS A 22 7.21 4.83 1.27
N ILE A 23 7.41 3.98 2.28
CA ILE A 23 6.39 3.58 3.24
C ILE A 23 6.82 4.01 4.64
N LEU A 24 5.94 4.67 5.39
CA LEU A 24 6.15 5.03 6.79
C LEU A 24 5.03 4.46 7.64
N ALA A 25 5.38 3.85 8.77
CA ALA A 25 4.44 3.47 9.80
C ALA A 25 4.40 4.55 10.90
N PHE A 26 3.21 4.90 11.36
CA PHE A 26 2.97 5.83 12.46
C PHE A 26 2.13 5.16 13.54
N LYS A 27 2.48 5.39 14.81
CA LYS A 27 1.64 4.98 15.93
C LYS A 27 0.37 5.82 15.97
N THR A 28 -0.76 5.18 16.20
CA THR A 28 -2.02 5.87 16.53
C THR A 28 -2.29 5.77 18.02
N GLN A 29 -3.14 6.66 18.54
CA GLN A 29 -3.61 6.59 19.92
C GLN A 29 -4.58 5.41 20.13
N GLU A 30 -5.24 4.96 19.05
CA GLU A 30 -6.15 3.81 19.08
C GLU A 30 -5.36 2.50 19.08
N HIS A 31 -5.66 1.65 20.05
CA HIS A 31 -5.00 0.36 20.24
C HIS A 31 -5.34 -0.61 19.09
N GLY A 32 -4.32 -1.24 18.52
CA GLY A 32 -4.47 -2.18 17.40
C GLY A 32 -4.44 -1.53 16.02
N ASN A 33 -4.56 -0.21 15.94
CA ASN A 33 -4.47 0.52 14.68
C ASN A 33 -3.04 1.03 14.43
N ILE A 34 -2.66 1.04 13.16
CA ILE A 34 -1.39 1.58 12.67
C ILE A 34 -1.72 2.44 11.45
N LYS A 35 -1.21 3.66 11.42
CA LYS A 35 -1.36 4.54 10.25
C LYS A 35 -0.16 4.33 9.33
N PHE A 36 -0.41 4.19 8.04
CA PHE A 36 0.63 4.13 7.02
C PHE A 36 0.59 5.37 6.13
N GLY A 37 1.75 5.98 5.91
CA GLY A 37 1.98 6.93 4.83
C GLY A 37 2.66 6.21 3.67
N VAL A 38 2.13 6.36 2.46
CA VAL A 38 2.72 5.79 1.25
C VAL A 38 2.94 6.92 0.25
N ASP A 39 4.19 7.12 -0.12
CA ASP A 39 4.61 8.06 -1.16
C ASP A 39 5.10 7.26 -2.37
N ALA A 40 4.41 7.44 -3.50
CA ALA A 40 4.61 6.68 -4.72
C ALA A 40 4.39 7.58 -5.95
N PRO A 41 5.06 7.31 -7.08
CA PRO A 41 4.78 7.99 -8.34
C PRO A 41 3.33 7.79 -8.80
N ARG A 42 2.78 8.75 -9.54
CA ARG A 42 1.39 8.70 -10.05
C ARG A 42 1.12 7.52 -11.00
N SER A 43 2.15 6.91 -11.56
CA SER A 43 2.05 5.70 -12.37
C SER A 43 1.73 4.44 -11.55
N VAL A 44 1.91 4.49 -10.23
CA VAL A 44 1.67 3.36 -9.31
C VAL A 44 0.41 3.61 -8.52
N ASN A 45 -0.61 2.79 -8.76
CA ASN A 45 -1.85 2.83 -7.98
C ASN A 45 -1.64 2.15 -6.62
N VAL A 46 -1.88 2.89 -5.54
CA VAL A 46 -1.80 2.39 -4.17
C VAL A 46 -3.21 2.27 -3.60
N HIS A 47 -3.56 1.06 -3.17
CA HIS A 47 -4.88 0.76 -2.61
C HIS A 47 -4.72 -0.12 -1.37
N ARG A 48 -5.67 0.00 -0.44
CA ARG A 48 -5.87 -1.06 0.57
C ARG A 48 -6.32 -2.33 -0.12
N GLU A 49 -5.98 -3.49 0.44
CA GLU A 49 -6.20 -4.80 -0.19
C GLU A 49 -7.67 -5.00 -0.56
N GLU A 50 -8.60 -4.71 0.35
CA GLU A 50 -10.03 -4.87 0.13
C GLU A 50 -10.55 -3.99 -1.03
N ILE A 51 -9.99 -2.79 -1.16
CA ILE A 51 -10.31 -1.86 -2.25
C ILE A 51 -9.73 -2.34 -3.57
N PHE A 52 -8.49 -2.84 -3.57
CA PHE A 52 -7.84 -3.40 -4.74
C PHE A 52 -8.66 -4.56 -5.34
N HIS A 53 -9.11 -5.49 -4.49
CA HIS A 53 -9.94 -6.61 -4.92
C HIS A 53 -11.30 -6.16 -5.46
N ALA A 54 -11.96 -5.20 -4.81
CA ALA A 54 -13.23 -4.66 -5.28
C ALA A 54 -13.09 -4.00 -6.67
N ILE A 55 -12.05 -3.20 -6.89
CA ILE A 55 -11.77 -2.59 -8.20
C ILE A 55 -11.50 -3.66 -9.26
N LYS A 56 -10.70 -4.67 -8.93
CA LYS A 56 -10.35 -5.75 -9.86
C LYS A 56 -11.58 -6.57 -10.27
N GLN A 57 -12.45 -6.90 -9.32
CA GLN A 57 -13.69 -7.63 -9.58
C GLN A 57 -14.63 -6.83 -10.48
N LYS A 58 -14.79 -5.53 -10.21
CA LYS A 58 -15.61 -4.64 -11.04
C LYS A 58 -15.10 -4.58 -12.49
N LYS A 59 -13.80 -4.36 -12.69
CA LYS A 59 -13.19 -4.33 -14.03
C LYS A 59 -13.36 -5.64 -14.78
N LEU A 60 -13.25 -6.77 -14.08
CA LEU A 60 -13.45 -8.08 -14.69
C LEU A 60 -14.88 -8.19 -15.22
N LEU A 61 -15.89 -7.83 -14.42
CA LEU A 61 -17.30 -7.87 -14.80
C LEU A 61 -17.59 -6.98 -16.03
N GLU A 62 -17.06 -5.75 -16.06
CA GLU A 62 -17.21 -4.81 -17.18
C GLU A 62 -16.57 -5.31 -18.50
N THR A 63 -15.67 -6.29 -18.45
CA THR A 63 -15.00 -6.85 -19.63
C THR A 63 -15.76 -8.06 -20.21
N VAL A 64 -16.70 -8.65 -19.46
CA VAL A 64 -17.49 -9.82 -19.90
C VAL A 64 -18.83 -9.43 -20.51
N GLU A 65 -19.26 -8.18 -20.33
CA GLU A 65 -20.42 -7.56 -20.98
C GLU A 65 -20.04 -6.93 -22.33
#